data_AF-A0A7W9E292-F1
#
_entry.id   AF-A0A7W9E292-F1
#
_cell.length_a   1.000
_cell.length_b   1.000
_cell.length_c   1.000
_cell.angle_alpha   90.00
_cell.angle_beta   90.00
_cell.angle_gamma   90.00
#
_symmetry.space_group_name_H-M   'P 1'
#
loop_
_entity.id
_entity.type
_entity.pdbx_description
1 polymer ?
#
loop_
_entity_poly.entity_id
_entity_poly.type
_entity_poly.pdbx_seq_one_letter_code
_entity_poly.pdbx_strand_id
1 'polypeptide(L)'
;MFKFHFFLCALLCLFFTASAQRQNTYLLKNNGDYVTEKDSADYIRYVTEPIQGNPLYMVKEYYMDGTEKSEGFSRSIDRIVYDGRRTTFFPNGNIKEKAIFNKGFMIDTVMNYYPNGKLFTIKVYTRLLENAPLSDELNPPFEVITVKDSTGKDLTIHGNGEYIAYNDDFNEILERGQLINGQHEGIWTGKTKETLSTYTEIYKGGKLISGETIDAQNNSYKYTQTYVNPGYRGGIDKFYRYLSHMKYPRSCYKARIQGVALIRFTVQTNGTLGDVKVLNQIHPDMAAAAIRVLEESPPWEAGLLRGKKVKVSYNLPLTFSFR
;
A
#
# COMPACT_ATOMS: atom_id res chain seq x y z
N MET A 1 -40.66 -21.96 -78.90
CA MET A 1 -39.67 -21.10 -78.22
C MET A 1 -40.25 -20.77 -76.85
N PHE A 2 -39.80 -21.41 -75.76
CA PHE A 2 -39.91 -20.96 -74.36
C PHE A 2 -39.27 -22.05 -73.48
N LYS A 3 -38.05 -21.80 -72.99
CA LYS A 3 -37.36 -22.62 -71.98
C LYS A 3 -37.60 -21.97 -70.62
N PHE A 4 -38.31 -22.64 -69.71
CA PHE A 4 -38.38 -22.25 -68.31
C PHE A 4 -37.06 -22.61 -67.62
N HIS A 5 -36.33 -21.62 -67.11
CA HIS A 5 -35.20 -21.84 -66.20
C HIS A 5 -35.68 -21.65 -64.77
N PHE A 6 -35.51 -22.70 -63.96
CA PHE A 6 -35.73 -22.72 -62.53
C PHE A 6 -34.59 -21.95 -61.86
N PHE A 7 -34.86 -20.78 -61.29
CA PHE A 7 -33.87 -20.03 -60.49
C PHE A 7 -33.90 -20.60 -59.07
N LEU A 8 -32.82 -21.30 -58.68
CA LEU A 8 -32.57 -21.77 -57.33
C LEU A 8 -32.07 -20.58 -56.48
N CYS A 9 -32.91 -20.05 -55.59
CA CYS A 9 -32.48 -19.09 -54.57
C CYS A 9 -31.57 -19.80 -53.55
N ALA A 10 -30.26 -19.54 -53.61
CA ALA A 10 -29.34 -19.90 -52.53
C ALA A 10 -29.43 -18.82 -51.43
N LEU A 11 -30.07 -19.16 -50.31
CA LEU A 11 -30.09 -18.35 -49.10
C LEU A 11 -28.70 -18.43 -48.44
N LEU A 12 -27.91 -17.36 -48.58
CA LEU A 12 -26.58 -17.26 -47.95
C LEU A 12 -26.77 -16.84 -46.47
N CYS A 13 -26.89 -17.82 -45.57
CA CYS A 13 -26.84 -17.57 -44.13
C CYS A 13 -25.40 -17.19 -43.73
N LEU A 14 -25.13 -15.90 -43.55
CA LEU A 14 -23.92 -15.41 -42.89
C LEU A 14 -23.97 -15.77 -41.40
N PHE A 15 -23.24 -16.81 -41.00
CA PHE A 15 -22.97 -17.09 -39.60
C PHE A 15 -21.99 -16.05 -39.06
N PHE A 16 -22.51 -15.00 -38.40
CA PHE A 16 -21.69 -14.21 -37.49
C PHE A 16 -21.38 -15.06 -36.26
N THR A 17 -20.19 -15.67 -36.22
CA THR A 17 -19.67 -16.23 -34.96
C THR A 17 -19.28 -15.07 -34.07
N ALA A 18 -20.17 -14.67 -33.15
CA ALA A 18 -19.78 -13.85 -32.02
C ALA A 18 -18.85 -14.70 -31.13
N SER A 19 -17.54 -14.49 -31.25
CA SER A 19 -16.60 -15.05 -30.29
C SER A 19 -16.77 -14.30 -28.97
N ALA A 20 -17.37 -14.95 -27.98
CA ALA A 20 -17.42 -14.40 -26.63
C ALA A 20 -15.99 -14.37 -26.06
N GLN A 21 -15.52 -13.19 -25.67
CA GLN A 21 -14.21 -13.05 -25.07
C GLN A 21 -14.17 -13.78 -23.73
N ARG A 22 -13.11 -14.55 -23.47
CA ARG A 22 -12.99 -15.32 -22.24
C ARG A 22 -12.95 -14.36 -21.04
N GLN A 23 -13.80 -14.64 -20.06
CA GLN A 23 -13.98 -13.87 -18.84
C GLN A 23 -13.86 -14.80 -17.64
N ASN A 24 -13.06 -14.40 -16.66
CA ASN A 24 -12.92 -15.09 -15.38
C ASN A 24 -13.68 -14.31 -14.32
N THR A 25 -14.36 -15.02 -13.42
CA THR A 25 -15.18 -14.45 -12.36
C THR A 25 -14.60 -14.84 -11.01
N TYR A 26 -14.46 -13.87 -10.12
CA TYR A 26 -13.93 -14.05 -8.78
C TYR A 26 -14.88 -13.41 -7.76
N LEU A 27 -15.04 -14.08 -6.62
CA LEU A 27 -15.77 -13.57 -5.46
C LEU A 27 -14.76 -13.16 -4.40
N LEU A 28 -14.86 -11.92 -3.90
CA LEU A 28 -13.84 -11.34 -3.02
C LEU A 28 -14.43 -10.66 -1.80
N LYS A 29 -13.66 -10.69 -0.71
CA LYS A 29 -13.82 -9.82 0.46
C LYS A 29 -13.15 -8.47 0.23
N ASN A 30 -13.56 -7.43 0.97
CA ASN A 30 -12.98 -6.08 0.91
C ASN A 30 -11.49 -6.05 1.29
N ASN A 31 -11.00 -7.05 2.04
CA ASN A 31 -9.58 -7.20 2.34
C ASN A 31 -8.77 -7.84 1.19
N GLY A 32 -9.42 -8.25 0.10
CA GLY A 32 -8.81 -8.87 -1.07
C GLY A 32 -8.81 -10.40 -1.08
N ASP A 33 -9.30 -11.05 -0.01
CA ASP A 33 -9.35 -12.51 0.06
C ASP A 33 -10.39 -13.08 -0.91
N TYR A 34 -10.03 -14.18 -1.57
CA TYR A 34 -10.93 -14.94 -2.43
C TYR A 34 -11.85 -15.82 -1.59
N VAL A 35 -13.12 -15.89 -1.98
CA VAL A 35 -14.12 -16.78 -1.38
C VAL A 35 -14.80 -17.62 -2.46
N THR A 36 -15.35 -18.77 -2.08
CA THR A 36 -16.09 -19.64 -3.01
C THR A 36 -17.60 -19.38 -2.98
N GLU A 37 -18.13 -18.99 -1.83
CA GLU A 37 -19.56 -18.76 -1.63
C GLU A 37 -19.94 -17.30 -1.91
N LYS A 38 -21.00 -17.10 -2.70
CA LYS A 38 -21.48 -15.76 -3.07
C LYS A 38 -21.90 -14.94 -1.85
N ASP A 39 -22.55 -15.57 -0.87
CA ASP A 39 -23.00 -14.90 0.36
C ASP A 39 -21.84 -14.48 1.27
N SER A 40 -20.66 -15.07 1.05
CA SER A 40 -19.43 -14.67 1.71
C SER A 40 -18.68 -13.57 0.96
N ALA A 41 -19.11 -13.15 -0.22
CA ALA A 41 -18.43 -12.14 -1.01
C ALA A 41 -18.90 -10.73 -0.63
N ASP A 42 -17.97 -9.77 -0.62
CA ASP A 42 -18.28 -8.35 -0.48
C ASP A 42 -18.40 -7.66 -1.85
N TYR A 43 -17.77 -8.23 -2.89
CA TYR A 43 -17.90 -7.80 -4.29
C TYR A 43 -17.51 -8.93 -5.27
N ILE A 44 -17.89 -8.75 -6.53
CA ILE A 44 -17.57 -9.65 -7.64
C ILE A 44 -16.58 -8.96 -8.56
N ARG A 45 -15.55 -9.67 -9.02
CA ARG A 45 -14.60 -9.20 -10.03
C ARG A 45 -14.72 -10.04 -11.29
N TYR A 46 -14.82 -9.36 -12.42
CA TYR A 46 -14.68 -9.94 -13.75
C TYR A 46 -13.34 -9.50 -14.35
N VAL A 47 -12.59 -10.48 -14.87
CA VAL A 47 -11.36 -10.24 -15.61
C VAL A 47 -11.50 -10.81 -17.01
N THR A 48 -11.59 -9.92 -17.98
CA THR A 48 -11.72 -10.27 -19.40
C THR A 48 -10.34 -10.31 -20.05
N GLU A 49 -10.09 -11.32 -20.87
CA GLU A 49 -8.82 -11.46 -21.59
C GLU A 49 -8.51 -10.23 -22.47
N PRO A 50 -7.25 -10.02 -22.88
CA PRO A 50 -6.90 -8.88 -23.71
C PRO A 50 -7.48 -9.01 -25.13
N ILE A 51 -7.78 -7.87 -25.76
CA ILE A 51 -8.19 -7.82 -27.17
C ILE A 51 -6.96 -7.69 -28.08
N GLN A 52 -7.10 -8.03 -29.36
CA GLN A 52 -6.00 -7.91 -30.33
C GLN A 52 -5.42 -6.48 -30.33
N GLY A 53 -4.09 -6.37 -30.13
CA GLY A 53 -3.38 -5.09 -30.08
C GLY A 53 -3.32 -4.40 -28.71
N ASN A 54 -4.04 -4.90 -27.70
CA ASN A 54 -3.91 -4.44 -26.31
C ASN A 54 -3.51 -5.63 -25.43
N PRO A 55 -2.34 -5.64 -24.78
CA PRO A 55 -1.90 -6.75 -23.95
C PRO A 55 -2.55 -6.78 -22.55
N LEU A 56 -3.41 -5.81 -22.22
CA LEU A 56 -3.97 -5.66 -20.88
C LEU A 56 -5.34 -6.33 -20.74
N TYR A 57 -5.54 -6.95 -19.57
CA TYR A 57 -6.81 -7.52 -19.15
C TYR A 57 -7.76 -6.42 -18.70
N MET A 58 -9.01 -6.43 -19.16
CA MET A 58 -10.04 -5.55 -18.61
C MET A 58 -10.50 -6.11 -17.27
N VAL A 59 -10.52 -5.26 -16.24
CA VAL A 59 -10.97 -5.61 -14.90
C VAL A 59 -12.19 -4.76 -14.58
N LYS A 60 -13.29 -5.42 -14.24
CA LYS A 60 -14.48 -4.76 -13.72
C LYS A 60 -14.89 -5.38 -12.40
N GLU A 61 -15.20 -4.55 -11.43
CA GLU A 61 -15.69 -4.98 -10.13
C GLU A 61 -17.09 -4.43 -9.90
N TYR A 62 -17.92 -5.22 -9.24
CA TYR A 62 -19.30 -4.88 -8.93
C TYR A 62 -19.58 -5.18 -7.47
N TYR A 63 -20.28 -4.26 -6.82
CA TYR A 63 -20.92 -4.53 -5.54
C TYR A 63 -21.92 -5.69 -5.68
N MET A 64 -22.29 -6.32 -4.56
CA MET A 64 -23.16 -7.48 -4.57
C MET A 64 -24.59 -7.19 -5.07
N ASP A 65 -25.01 -5.92 -5.03
CA ASP A 65 -26.27 -5.43 -5.59
C ASP A 65 -26.22 -5.20 -7.11
N GLY A 66 -25.05 -5.40 -7.74
CA GLY A 66 -24.82 -5.20 -9.17
C GLY A 66 -24.35 -3.80 -9.56
N THR A 67 -24.25 -2.87 -8.60
CA THR A 67 -23.69 -1.53 -8.86
C THR A 67 -22.20 -1.65 -9.21
N GLU A 68 -21.74 -0.93 -10.23
CA GLU A 68 -20.32 -0.92 -10.59
C GLU A 68 -19.49 -0.36 -9.44
N LYS A 69 -18.40 -1.05 -9.09
CA LYS A 69 -17.46 -0.70 -8.01
C LYS A 69 -16.17 -0.13 -8.60
N SER A 70 -15.67 -0.72 -9.67
CA SER A 70 -14.50 -0.22 -10.38
C SER A 70 -14.41 -0.74 -11.81
N GLU A 71 -13.70 0.01 -12.65
CA GLU A 71 -13.21 -0.45 -13.95
C GLU A 71 -11.77 0.00 -14.18
N GLY A 72 -10.99 -0.82 -14.91
CA GLY A 72 -9.64 -0.48 -15.32
C GLY A 72 -8.95 -1.61 -16.08
N PHE A 73 -7.66 -1.44 -16.33
CA PHE A 73 -6.86 -2.42 -17.07
C PHE A 73 -5.72 -2.96 -16.19
N SER A 74 -5.46 -4.26 -16.29
CA SER A 74 -4.43 -4.97 -15.53
C SER A 74 -3.44 -5.67 -16.45
N ARG A 75 -2.17 -5.78 -16.01
CA ARG A 75 -1.12 -6.56 -16.69
C ARG A 75 -1.19 -8.06 -16.42
N SER A 76 -1.93 -8.45 -15.39
CA SER A 76 -2.01 -9.84 -14.93
C SER A 76 -3.38 -10.16 -14.37
N ILE A 77 -3.74 -11.44 -14.44
CA ILE A 77 -5.02 -11.95 -13.99
C ILE A 77 -5.03 -12.34 -12.50
N ASP A 78 -4.01 -13.05 -12.02
CA ASP A 78 -3.99 -13.60 -10.65
C ASP A 78 -3.74 -12.54 -9.57
N ARG A 79 -2.86 -11.60 -9.89
CA ARG A 79 -2.55 -10.42 -9.07
C ARG A 79 -2.86 -9.20 -9.91
N ILE A 80 -3.88 -8.43 -9.56
CA ILE A 80 -4.23 -7.23 -10.32
C ILE A 80 -3.08 -6.22 -10.21
N VAL A 81 -2.55 -5.82 -11.36
CA VAL A 81 -1.50 -4.81 -11.50
C VAL A 81 -1.99 -3.79 -12.51
N TYR A 82 -2.61 -2.73 -12.01
CA TYR A 82 -3.24 -1.72 -12.85
C TYR A 82 -2.23 -1.01 -13.76
N ASP A 83 -2.60 -0.79 -15.02
CA ASP A 83 -1.83 -0.03 -16.00
C ASP A 83 -2.78 0.71 -16.93
N GLY A 84 -2.67 2.04 -16.98
CA GLY A 84 -3.65 2.92 -17.62
C GLY A 84 -4.71 3.44 -16.65
N ARG A 85 -5.84 3.91 -17.19
CA ARG A 85 -6.92 4.52 -16.42
C ARG A 85 -7.63 3.48 -15.54
N ARG A 86 -7.88 3.87 -14.29
CA ARG A 86 -8.85 3.22 -13.39
C ARG A 86 -9.91 4.23 -12.96
N THR A 87 -11.14 3.77 -12.84
CA THR A 87 -12.23 4.53 -12.22
C THR A 87 -12.88 3.67 -11.16
N THR A 88 -13.15 4.26 -9.99
CA THR A 88 -13.89 3.60 -8.93
C THR A 88 -15.15 4.39 -8.63
N PHE A 89 -16.14 3.71 -8.05
CA PHE A 89 -17.46 4.25 -7.79
C PHE A 89 -17.86 3.98 -6.35
N PHE A 90 -18.71 4.85 -5.81
CA PHE A 90 -19.41 4.62 -4.56
C PHE A 90 -20.56 3.61 -4.76
N PRO A 91 -21.09 3.01 -3.69
CA PRO A 91 -22.28 2.14 -3.78
C PRO A 91 -23.53 2.83 -4.38
N ASN A 92 -23.58 4.17 -4.38
CA ASN A 92 -24.67 4.91 -5.02
C ASN A 92 -24.44 5.17 -6.53
N GLY A 93 -23.37 4.61 -7.11
CA GLY A 93 -23.02 4.72 -8.52
C GLY A 93 -22.26 5.99 -8.90
N ASN A 94 -22.12 6.98 -8.01
CA ASN A 94 -21.30 8.16 -8.31
C ASN A 94 -19.82 7.79 -8.36
N ILE A 95 -19.06 8.48 -9.21
CA ILE A 95 -17.61 8.32 -9.28
C ILE A 95 -17.00 8.65 -7.91
N LYS A 96 -16.11 7.79 -7.45
CA LYS A 96 -15.30 7.97 -6.23
C LYS A 96 -13.90 8.47 -6.58
N GLU A 97 -13.25 7.84 -7.55
CA GLU A 97 -11.87 8.14 -7.94
C GLU A 97 -11.69 7.97 -9.45
N LYS A 98 -10.88 8.83 -10.05
CA LYS A 98 -10.24 8.62 -11.34
C LYS A 98 -8.73 8.73 -11.16
N ALA A 99 -8.00 7.72 -11.60
CA ALA A 99 -6.55 7.66 -11.47
C ALA A 99 -5.90 7.03 -12.71
N ILE A 100 -4.67 7.41 -12.99
CA ILE A 100 -3.83 6.79 -14.02
C ILE A 100 -2.76 5.97 -13.31
N PHE A 101 -2.57 4.73 -13.77
CA PHE A 101 -1.57 3.83 -13.23
C PHE A 101 -0.50 3.54 -14.29
N ASN A 102 0.74 3.31 -13.84
CA ASN A 102 1.77 2.67 -14.62
C ASN A 102 2.40 1.54 -13.81
N LYS A 103 2.28 0.30 -14.30
CA LYS A 103 2.83 -0.90 -13.64
C LYS A 103 2.42 -1.04 -12.16
N GLY A 104 1.20 -0.65 -11.81
CA GLY A 104 0.66 -0.71 -10.45
C GLY A 104 0.84 0.56 -9.62
N PHE A 105 1.63 1.54 -10.07
CA PHE A 105 1.85 2.80 -9.36
C PHE A 105 0.94 3.90 -9.93
N MET A 106 0.30 4.69 -9.05
CA MET A 106 -0.41 5.88 -9.49
C MET A 106 0.58 6.90 -10.06
N ILE A 107 0.24 7.47 -11.21
CA ILE A 107 1.02 8.50 -11.90
C ILE A 107 0.11 9.62 -12.37
N ASP A 108 0.70 10.78 -12.65
CA ASP A 108 0.00 11.92 -13.23
C ASP A 108 -1.16 12.33 -12.32
N THR A 109 -2.39 12.44 -12.83
CA THR A 109 -3.48 13.09 -12.12
C THR A 109 -4.41 12.07 -11.46
N VAL A 110 -4.66 12.25 -10.16
CA VAL A 110 -5.69 11.55 -9.38
C VAL A 110 -6.76 12.53 -8.95
N MET A 111 -8.00 12.23 -9.29
CA MET A 111 -9.18 13.01 -8.92
C MET A 111 -10.05 12.18 -7.98
N ASN A 112 -10.36 12.74 -6.81
CA ASN A 112 -11.31 12.14 -5.86
C ASN A 112 -12.58 12.96 -5.79
N TYR A 113 -13.70 12.31 -5.51
CA TYR A 113 -15.02 12.91 -5.50
C TYR A 113 -15.76 12.55 -4.22
N TYR A 114 -16.66 13.43 -3.80
CA TYR A 114 -17.60 13.17 -2.72
C TYR A 114 -18.69 12.17 -3.16
N PRO A 115 -19.36 11.49 -2.22
CA PRO A 115 -20.52 10.64 -2.53
C PRO A 115 -21.65 11.37 -3.27
N ASN A 116 -21.74 12.70 -3.16
CA ASN A 116 -22.70 13.53 -3.89
C ASN A 116 -22.27 13.86 -5.34
N GLY A 117 -21.15 13.32 -5.82
CA GLY A 117 -20.61 13.50 -7.17
C GLY A 117 -19.75 14.75 -7.37
N LYS A 118 -19.62 15.63 -6.38
CA LYS A 118 -18.77 16.83 -6.48
C LYS A 118 -17.30 16.49 -6.34
N LEU A 119 -16.45 17.22 -7.06
CA LEU A 119 -15.00 17.10 -6.96
C LEU A 119 -14.54 17.41 -5.53
N PHE A 120 -13.71 16.53 -4.97
CA PHE A 120 -13.10 16.69 -3.66
C PHE A 120 -11.63 17.11 -3.76
N THR A 121 -10.79 16.33 -4.43
CA THR A 121 -9.37 16.66 -4.59
C THR A 121 -8.86 16.40 -5.99
N ILE A 122 -7.85 17.19 -6.38
CA ILE A 122 -6.95 16.86 -7.48
C ILE A 122 -5.54 16.79 -6.90
N LYS A 123 -4.88 15.65 -7.09
CA LYS A 123 -3.49 15.40 -6.72
C LYS A 123 -2.70 15.00 -7.95
N VAL A 124 -1.47 15.50 -8.07
CA VAL A 124 -0.56 15.12 -9.16
C VAL A 124 0.57 14.31 -8.58
N TYR A 125 0.63 13.03 -8.95
CA TYR A 125 1.67 12.09 -8.58
C TYR A 125 2.79 12.16 -9.60
N THR A 126 3.98 12.51 -9.14
CA THR A 126 5.14 12.56 -10.03
C THR A 126 5.64 11.14 -10.25
N ARG A 127 5.83 10.76 -11.52
CA ARG A 127 6.49 9.51 -11.86
C ARG A 127 7.92 9.57 -11.33
N LEU A 128 8.19 8.71 -10.37
CA LEU A 128 9.55 8.44 -9.93
C LEU A 128 10.38 7.92 -11.11
N LEU A 129 11.51 8.58 -11.38
CA LEU A 129 12.50 8.13 -12.36
C LEU A 129 13.02 6.73 -11.95
N GLU A 130 13.52 5.95 -12.92
CA GLU A 130 14.22 4.70 -12.61
C GLU A 130 15.30 4.99 -11.55
N ASN A 131 15.29 4.24 -10.44
CA ASN A 131 16.14 4.37 -9.23
C ASN A 131 15.64 5.30 -8.10
N ALA A 132 14.35 5.63 -8.02
CA ALA A 132 13.84 6.30 -6.83
C ALA A 132 13.98 5.45 -5.56
N PRO A 133 14.13 6.08 -4.37
CA PRO A 133 14.12 5.37 -3.10
C PRO A 133 12.88 4.48 -2.94
N LEU A 134 13.05 3.29 -2.35
CA LEU A 134 11.95 2.36 -2.02
C LEU A 134 10.82 3.03 -1.20
N SER A 135 11.14 4.04 -0.38
CA SER A 135 10.14 4.82 0.36
C SER A 135 9.17 5.53 -0.56
N ASP A 136 9.68 6.05 -1.67
CA ASP A 136 8.93 6.86 -2.62
C ASP A 136 8.11 5.93 -3.52
N GLU A 137 8.59 4.72 -3.82
CA GLU A 137 7.76 3.71 -4.51
C GLU A 137 6.55 3.28 -3.68
N LEU A 138 6.70 3.18 -2.35
CA LEU A 138 5.60 2.78 -1.45
C LEU A 138 4.62 3.93 -1.17
N ASN A 139 5.10 5.17 -1.15
CA ASN A 139 4.31 6.39 -0.97
C ASN A 139 4.80 7.47 -1.95
N PRO A 140 4.34 7.45 -3.21
CA PRO A 140 4.83 8.38 -4.21
C PRO A 140 4.52 9.83 -3.81
N PRO A 141 5.51 10.73 -3.92
CA PRO A 141 5.28 12.13 -3.63
C PRO A 141 4.20 12.67 -4.58
N PHE A 142 3.28 13.44 -4.02
CA PHE A 142 2.23 14.09 -4.78
C PHE A 142 2.16 15.57 -4.44
N GLU A 143 1.72 16.35 -5.41
CA GLU A 143 1.36 17.75 -5.24
C GLU A 143 -0.16 17.86 -5.06
N VAL A 144 -0.60 18.64 -4.08
CA VAL A 144 -2.02 18.97 -3.89
C VAL A 144 -2.36 20.15 -4.80
N ILE A 145 -3.13 19.90 -5.86
CA ILE A 145 -3.56 20.97 -6.78
C ILE A 145 -4.79 21.68 -6.25
N THR A 146 -5.78 20.94 -5.75
CA THR A 146 -6.95 21.53 -5.10
C THR A 146 -7.56 20.58 -4.07
N VAL A 147 -8.12 21.18 -3.04
CA VAL A 147 -9.07 20.55 -2.12
C VAL A 147 -10.32 21.41 -2.10
N LYS A 148 -11.49 20.82 -2.31
CA LYS A 148 -12.79 21.49 -2.27
C LYS A 148 -13.64 20.90 -1.16
N ASP A 149 -14.55 21.69 -0.60
CA ASP A 149 -15.57 21.17 0.32
C ASP A 149 -16.72 20.48 -0.44
N SER A 150 -17.67 19.89 0.31
CA SER A 150 -18.82 19.18 -0.27
C SER A 150 -19.80 20.09 -1.01
N THR A 151 -19.64 21.41 -0.94
CA THR A 151 -20.41 22.39 -1.73
C THR A 151 -19.72 22.72 -3.05
N GLY A 152 -18.41 22.45 -3.17
CA GLY A 152 -17.56 22.75 -4.32
C GLY A 152 -16.67 23.98 -4.13
N LYS A 153 -16.70 24.61 -2.94
CA LYS A 153 -15.86 25.76 -2.60
C LYS A 153 -14.42 25.29 -2.39
N ASP A 154 -13.47 26.04 -2.94
CA ASP A 154 -12.05 25.78 -2.72
C ASP A 154 -11.65 26.01 -1.25
N LEU A 155 -11.01 24.99 -0.68
CA LEU A 155 -10.33 25.03 0.61
C LEU A 155 -8.82 25.21 0.42
N THR A 156 -8.25 24.53 -0.58
CA THR A 156 -6.84 24.64 -0.99
C THR A 156 -6.75 24.82 -2.51
N ILE A 157 -5.82 25.68 -2.95
CA ILE A 157 -5.45 25.87 -4.36
C ILE A 157 -3.93 25.86 -4.46
N HIS A 158 -3.38 25.02 -5.35
CA HIS A 158 -1.94 24.84 -5.59
C HIS A 158 -1.13 24.72 -4.28
N GLY A 159 -1.56 23.82 -3.40
CA GLY A 159 -0.92 23.57 -2.12
C GLY A 159 -0.98 24.72 -1.12
N ASN A 160 -1.88 25.70 -1.31
CA ASN A 160 -2.07 26.80 -0.38
C ASN A 160 -3.52 26.84 0.11
N GLY A 161 -3.72 26.75 1.43
CA GLY A 161 -5.04 26.82 2.08
C GLY A 161 -5.30 25.67 3.06
N GLU A 162 -6.58 25.47 3.39
CA GLU A 162 -7.01 24.41 4.31
C GLU A 162 -7.01 23.05 3.59
N TYR A 163 -6.25 22.11 4.14
CA TYR A 163 -6.30 20.71 3.76
C TYR A 163 -7.22 19.94 4.69
N ILE A 164 -7.96 19.01 4.11
CA ILE A 164 -8.82 18.08 4.84
C ILE A 164 -8.74 16.72 4.13
N ALA A 165 -8.66 15.64 4.91
CA ALA A 165 -8.72 14.28 4.43
C ALA A 165 -9.83 13.52 5.18
N TYR A 166 -10.57 12.70 4.45
CA TYR A 166 -11.63 11.87 4.99
C TYR A 166 -11.26 10.40 4.89
N ASN A 167 -11.98 9.57 5.66
CA ASN A 167 -12.03 8.15 5.39
C ASN A 167 -12.79 7.86 4.09
N ASP A 168 -12.71 6.60 3.63
CA ASP A 168 -13.29 6.16 2.36
C ASP A 168 -14.79 6.43 2.20
N ASP A 169 -15.52 6.47 3.31
CA ASP A 169 -16.98 6.66 3.37
C ASP A 169 -17.38 8.13 3.56
N PHE A 170 -16.42 9.05 3.64
CA PHE A 170 -16.63 10.49 3.86
C PHE A 170 -17.45 10.83 5.12
N ASN A 171 -17.48 9.95 6.12
CA ASN A 171 -18.20 10.16 7.37
C ASN A 171 -17.29 10.58 8.53
N GLU A 172 -15.96 10.52 8.36
CA GLU A 172 -14.99 10.91 9.37
C GLU A 172 -13.82 11.67 8.74
N ILE A 173 -13.44 12.79 9.36
CA ILE A 173 -12.21 13.51 9.04
C ILE A 173 -11.02 12.79 9.69
N LEU A 174 -10.07 12.37 8.87
CA LEU A 174 -8.84 11.70 9.29
C LEU A 174 -7.72 12.69 9.59
N GLU A 175 -7.68 13.81 8.88
CA GLU A 175 -6.63 14.81 9.02
C GLU A 175 -7.12 16.16 8.51
N ARG A 176 -6.65 17.23 9.15
CA ARG A 176 -6.83 18.61 8.66
C ARG A 176 -5.73 19.53 9.16
N GLY A 177 -5.43 20.55 8.38
CA GLY A 177 -4.46 21.59 8.73
C GLY A 177 -4.27 22.60 7.60
N GLN A 178 -3.26 23.44 7.70
CA GLN A 178 -2.93 24.43 6.67
C GLN A 178 -1.75 23.97 5.83
N LEU A 179 -1.88 24.14 4.51
CA LEU A 179 -0.79 23.99 3.56
C LEU A 179 -0.28 25.36 3.12
N ILE A 180 1.05 25.50 3.06
CA ILE A 180 1.73 26.60 2.36
C ILE A 180 2.73 25.96 1.39
N ASN A 181 2.59 26.27 0.10
CA ASN A 181 3.39 25.66 -0.98
C ASN A 181 3.45 24.13 -0.91
N GLY A 182 2.32 23.50 -0.58
CA GLY A 182 2.19 22.04 -0.46
C GLY A 182 2.76 21.44 0.81
N GLN A 183 3.31 22.26 1.73
CA GLN A 183 3.89 21.80 2.99
C GLN A 183 2.95 22.04 4.17
N HIS A 184 2.93 21.13 5.13
CA HIS A 184 2.24 21.33 6.40
C HIS A 184 2.75 22.59 7.11
N GLU A 185 1.84 23.46 7.52
CA GLU A 185 2.10 24.66 8.30
C GLU A 185 1.12 24.76 9.47
N GLY A 186 1.60 25.26 10.61
CA GLY A 186 0.76 25.56 11.76
C GLY A 186 0.22 24.29 12.43
N ILE A 187 -1.00 24.37 12.95
CA ILE A 187 -1.62 23.28 13.72
C ILE A 187 -2.31 22.30 12.78
N TRP A 188 -1.93 21.04 12.91
CA TRP A 188 -2.52 19.89 12.25
C TRP A 188 -3.18 19.00 13.28
N THR A 189 -4.37 18.50 12.95
CA THR A 189 -5.07 17.53 13.79
C THR A 189 -5.48 16.35 12.96
N GLY A 190 -5.48 15.16 13.56
CA GLY A 190 -5.91 13.97 12.86
C GLY A 190 -6.14 12.77 13.76
N LYS A 191 -6.47 11.66 13.10
CA LYS A 191 -6.85 10.38 13.69
C LYS A 191 -6.06 9.26 13.04
N THR A 192 -5.69 8.27 13.82
CA THR A 192 -5.07 7.04 13.34
C THR A 192 -6.06 5.91 13.56
N LYS A 193 -6.60 5.35 12.47
CA LYS A 193 -7.69 4.36 12.52
C LYS A 193 -7.25 3.06 13.19
N GLU A 194 -6.00 2.65 12.94
CA GLU A 194 -5.43 1.39 13.41
C GLU A 194 -5.27 1.38 14.94
N THR A 195 -4.93 2.53 15.53
CA THR A 195 -4.67 2.67 16.97
C THR A 195 -5.80 3.37 17.72
N LEU A 196 -6.84 3.83 17.01
CA LEU A 196 -7.93 4.66 17.53
C LEU A 196 -7.42 5.87 18.33
N SER A 197 -6.30 6.45 17.90
CA SER A 197 -5.66 7.59 18.57
C SER A 197 -5.87 8.88 17.80
N THR A 198 -5.93 10.00 18.51
CA THR A 198 -5.92 11.35 17.92
C THR A 198 -4.55 11.99 18.09
N TYR A 199 -4.24 12.96 17.24
CA TYR A 199 -3.02 13.76 17.38
C TYR A 199 -3.26 15.22 17.06
N THR A 200 -2.43 16.06 17.69
CA THR A 200 -2.25 17.46 17.38
C THR A 200 -0.76 17.68 17.12
N GLU A 201 -0.41 18.17 15.95
CA GLU A 201 0.96 18.41 15.53
C GLU A 201 1.13 19.88 15.12
N ILE A 202 2.31 20.44 15.36
CA ILE A 202 2.67 21.81 14.99
C ILE A 202 3.80 21.73 13.97
N TYR A 203 3.57 22.32 12.80
CA TYR A 203 4.53 22.35 11.70
C TYR A 203 4.99 23.77 11.39
N LYS A 204 6.20 23.87 10.84
CA LYS A 204 6.74 25.09 10.23
C LYS A 204 7.56 24.72 9.00
N GLY A 205 7.13 25.17 7.82
CA GLY A 205 7.78 24.84 6.55
C GLY A 205 7.93 23.33 6.34
N GLY A 206 6.85 22.59 6.59
CA GLY A 206 6.82 21.12 6.45
C GLY A 206 7.57 20.34 7.54
N LYS A 207 8.28 21.00 8.45
CA LYS A 207 9.00 20.34 9.55
C LYS A 207 8.13 20.27 10.79
N LEU A 208 7.99 19.08 11.36
CA LEU A 208 7.35 18.88 12.65
C LEU A 208 8.18 19.57 13.75
N ILE A 209 7.55 20.49 14.48
CA ILE A 209 8.14 21.17 15.63
C ILE A 209 7.82 20.41 16.92
N SER A 210 6.55 20.01 17.08
CA SER A 210 6.08 19.23 18.21
C SER A 210 4.76 18.55 17.89
N GLY A 211 4.53 17.38 18.46
CA GLY A 211 3.26 16.70 18.41
C GLY A 211 2.87 16.13 19.76
N GLU A 212 1.56 15.93 19.91
CA GLU A 212 0.94 15.25 21.02
C GLU A 212 -0.07 14.25 20.47
N THR A 213 -0.04 13.02 20.99
CA THR A 213 -0.99 11.97 20.62
C THR A 213 -1.72 11.47 21.85
N ILE A 214 -3.03 11.32 21.73
CA ILE A 214 -3.90 10.76 22.76
C ILE A 214 -4.36 9.40 22.27
N ASP A 215 -4.04 8.34 23.00
CA ASP A 215 -4.46 6.99 22.64
C ASP A 215 -5.89 6.67 23.10
N ALA A 216 -6.39 5.50 22.70
CA ALA A 216 -7.73 5.03 23.07
C ALA A 216 -7.95 4.87 24.58
N GLN A 217 -6.88 4.86 25.38
CA GLN A 217 -6.93 4.82 26.86
C GLN A 217 -6.75 6.23 27.46
N ASN A 218 -6.83 7.28 26.64
CA ASN A 218 -6.68 8.68 27.02
C ASN A 218 -5.31 9.03 27.59
N ASN A 219 -4.27 8.25 27.27
CA ASN A 219 -2.89 8.59 27.63
C ASN A 219 -2.31 9.56 26.60
N SER A 220 -1.63 10.60 27.07
CA SER A 220 -0.94 11.59 26.25
C SER A 220 0.55 11.24 26.06
N TYR A 221 1.03 11.35 24.83
CA TYR A 221 2.43 11.17 24.45
C TYR A 221 2.91 12.36 23.62
N LYS A 222 3.98 13.01 24.08
CA LYS A 222 4.61 14.14 23.37
C LYS A 222 5.81 13.67 22.56
N TYR A 223 6.03 14.27 21.40
CA TYR A 223 7.12 13.90 20.50
C TYR A 223 7.52 15.08 19.59
N THR A 224 8.70 14.98 19.00
CA THR A 224 9.22 15.90 17.98
C THR A 224 9.50 15.20 16.65
N GLN A 225 9.33 13.87 16.62
CA GLN A 225 9.44 13.02 15.44
C GLN A 225 8.25 12.07 15.41
N THR A 226 7.58 11.96 14.27
CA THR A 226 6.42 11.07 14.09
C THR A 226 6.82 9.60 14.19
N TYR A 227 8.03 9.25 13.80
CA TYR A 227 8.56 7.89 13.88
C TYR A 227 10.01 7.88 14.36
N VAL A 228 10.32 6.96 15.27
CA VAL A 228 11.68 6.68 15.75
C VAL A 228 11.92 5.19 15.59
N ASN A 229 12.98 4.83 14.86
CA ASN A 229 13.38 3.44 14.68
C ASN A 229 13.76 2.79 16.02
N PRO A 230 13.50 1.48 16.21
CA PRO A 230 14.09 0.75 17.33
C PRO A 230 15.62 0.76 17.22
N GLY A 231 16.32 0.71 18.34
CA GLY A 231 17.77 0.82 18.38
C GLY A 231 18.41 -0.04 19.47
N TYR A 232 19.59 -0.59 19.20
CA TYR A 232 20.35 -1.25 20.25
C TYR A 232 20.87 -0.21 21.24
N ARG A 233 20.79 -0.49 22.54
CA ARG A 233 21.23 0.46 23.58
C ARG A 233 22.71 0.80 23.41
N GLY A 234 22.97 2.09 23.18
CA GLY A 234 24.32 2.60 22.93
C GLY A 234 24.81 2.45 21.48
N GLY A 235 23.90 2.19 20.54
CA GLY A 235 24.13 2.31 19.10
C GLY A 235 24.48 1.01 18.40
N ILE A 236 24.44 1.07 17.06
CA ILE A 236 24.65 -0.09 16.19
C ILE A 236 26.07 -0.66 16.30
N ASP A 237 27.08 0.18 16.59
CA ASP A 237 28.46 -0.28 16.76
C ASP A 237 28.61 -1.22 17.96
N LYS A 238 27.91 -0.92 19.06
CA LYS A 238 27.88 -1.81 20.23
C LYS A 238 27.14 -3.10 19.92
N PHE A 239 26.10 -3.03 19.11
CA PHE A 239 25.40 -4.22 18.65
C PHE A 239 26.29 -5.14 17.81
N TYR A 240 27.03 -4.59 16.84
CA TYR A 240 27.99 -5.38 16.06
C TYR A 240 29.12 -5.95 16.92
N ARG A 241 29.57 -5.21 17.94
CA ARG A 241 30.52 -5.75 18.93
C ARG A 241 29.90 -6.89 19.74
N TYR A 242 28.66 -6.76 20.17
CA TYR A 242 27.93 -7.85 20.82
C TYR A 242 27.87 -9.10 19.93
N LEU A 243 27.49 -8.93 18.66
CA LEU A 243 27.43 -10.01 17.66
C LEU A 243 28.79 -10.64 17.37
N SER A 244 29.90 -9.91 17.52
CA SER A 244 31.24 -10.45 17.30
C SER A 244 31.63 -11.56 18.28
N HIS A 245 30.96 -11.67 19.42
CA HIS A 245 31.13 -12.79 20.36
C HIS A 245 30.42 -14.08 19.91
N MET A 246 29.62 -14.01 18.84
CA MET A 246 28.96 -15.19 18.30
C MET A 246 30.00 -16.22 17.84
N LYS A 247 29.86 -17.44 18.37
CA LYS A 247 30.75 -18.55 18.00
C LYS A 247 30.38 -19.10 16.62
N TYR A 248 31.37 -19.16 15.73
CA TYR A 248 31.23 -19.81 14.43
C TYR A 248 30.90 -21.31 14.62
N PRO A 249 29.87 -21.87 13.96
CA PRO A 249 29.55 -23.29 14.09
C PRO A 249 30.69 -24.19 13.62
N ARG A 250 31.07 -25.18 14.44
CA ARG A 250 32.22 -26.07 14.17
C ARG A 250 32.05 -26.88 12.87
N SER A 251 30.84 -27.35 12.58
CA SER A 251 30.48 -28.05 11.35
C SER A 251 30.78 -27.21 10.11
N CYS A 252 30.28 -25.97 10.10
CA CYS A 252 30.51 -25.01 9.03
C CYS A 252 31.98 -24.63 8.88
N TYR A 253 32.70 -24.46 10.00
CA TYR A 253 34.13 -24.16 9.99
C TYR A 253 34.94 -25.30 9.34
N LYS A 254 34.69 -26.55 9.76
CA LYS A 254 35.37 -27.74 9.19
C LYS A 254 35.07 -27.92 7.71
N ALA A 255 33.82 -27.65 7.30
CA ALA A 255 33.39 -27.75 5.92
C ALA A 255 33.74 -26.52 5.07
N ARG A 256 34.45 -25.52 5.63
CA ARG A 256 34.79 -24.24 4.97
C ARG A 256 33.58 -23.51 4.36
N ILE A 257 32.41 -23.64 4.99
CA ILE A 257 31.18 -22.98 4.57
C ILE A 257 31.15 -21.57 5.15
N GLN A 258 30.87 -20.58 4.31
CA GLN A 258 30.63 -19.17 4.64
C GLN A 258 29.26 -18.74 4.11
N GLY A 259 28.74 -17.60 4.54
CA GLY A 259 27.50 -17.07 3.99
C GLY A 259 26.94 -15.89 4.76
N VAL A 260 25.80 -15.37 4.30
CA VAL A 260 25.06 -14.31 4.98
C VAL A 260 23.72 -14.87 5.41
N ALA A 261 23.42 -14.82 6.70
CA ALA A 261 22.08 -15.10 7.22
C ALA A 261 21.27 -13.81 7.21
N LEU A 262 20.21 -13.74 6.40
CA LEU A 262 19.25 -12.64 6.43
C LEU A 262 18.19 -12.95 7.48
N ILE A 263 18.26 -12.27 8.62
CA ILE A 263 17.41 -12.56 9.78
C ILE A 263 16.33 -11.50 9.89
N ARG A 264 15.09 -11.92 10.12
CA ARG A 264 13.97 -11.06 10.53
C ARG A 264 13.67 -11.30 12.00
N PHE A 265 13.45 -10.25 12.76
CA PHE A 265 12.95 -10.32 14.13
C PHE A 265 12.06 -9.12 14.45
N THR A 266 11.28 -9.23 15.51
CA THR A 266 10.40 -8.17 16.01
C THR A 266 10.99 -7.58 17.29
N VAL A 267 11.23 -6.27 17.29
CA VAL A 267 11.53 -5.52 18.53
C VAL A 267 10.20 -5.23 19.22
N GLN A 268 10.00 -5.81 20.41
CA GLN A 268 8.80 -5.62 21.20
C GLN A 268 8.80 -4.25 21.91
N THR A 269 7.65 -3.82 22.44
CA THR A 269 7.51 -2.53 23.15
C THR A 269 8.31 -2.44 24.45
N ASN A 270 8.65 -3.59 25.06
CA ASN A 270 9.54 -3.68 26.22
C ASN A 270 11.03 -3.76 25.83
N GLY A 271 11.35 -3.79 24.53
CA GLY A 271 12.71 -3.92 23.99
C GLY A 271 13.20 -5.34 23.77
N THR A 272 12.49 -6.38 24.22
CA THR A 272 12.92 -7.76 23.94
C THR A 272 12.76 -8.09 22.47
N LEU A 273 13.60 -8.98 21.94
CA LEU A 273 13.48 -9.48 20.59
C LEU A 273 12.56 -10.71 20.57
N GLY A 274 11.68 -10.80 19.57
CA GLY A 274 10.80 -11.95 19.34
C GLY A 274 10.69 -12.28 17.86
N ASP A 275 9.97 -13.35 17.52
CA ASP A 275 9.69 -13.79 16.14
C ASP A 275 10.94 -13.91 15.25
N VAL A 276 12.07 -14.33 15.83
CA VAL A 276 13.36 -14.43 15.12
C VAL A 276 13.30 -15.56 14.08
N LYS A 277 13.53 -15.23 12.81
CA LYS A 277 13.50 -16.17 11.67
C LYS A 277 14.58 -15.83 10.65
N VAL A 278 15.22 -16.85 10.09
CA VAL A 278 16.11 -16.68 8.93
C VAL A 278 15.27 -16.78 7.65
N LEU A 279 15.38 -15.78 6.79
CA LEU A 279 14.56 -15.66 5.58
C LEU A 279 15.15 -16.41 4.37
N ASN A 280 16.47 -16.57 4.33
CA ASN A 280 17.18 -17.24 3.25
C ASN A 280 17.67 -18.63 3.64
N GLN A 281 17.86 -19.49 2.64
CA GLN A 281 18.43 -20.81 2.85
C GLN A 281 19.93 -20.69 3.12
N ILE A 282 20.37 -21.13 4.31
CA ILE A 282 21.76 -21.20 4.74
C ILE A 282 21.97 -22.52 5.50
N HIS A 283 23.23 -22.87 5.77
CA HIS A 283 23.54 -24.05 6.58
C HIS A 283 22.78 -24.01 7.93
N PRO A 284 22.08 -25.09 8.32
CA PRO A 284 21.22 -25.10 9.52
C PRO A 284 21.94 -24.62 10.79
N ASP A 285 23.19 -25.01 10.99
CA ASP A 285 23.95 -24.60 12.17
C ASP A 285 24.29 -23.10 12.20
N MET A 286 24.45 -22.44 11.05
CA MET A 286 24.59 -20.97 11.00
C MET A 286 23.28 -20.29 11.35
N ALA A 287 22.17 -20.79 10.80
CA ALA A 287 20.84 -20.28 11.12
C ALA A 287 20.55 -20.41 12.63
N ALA A 288 20.86 -21.56 13.23
CA ALA A 288 20.68 -21.78 14.66
C ALA A 288 21.57 -20.85 15.52
N ALA A 289 22.83 -20.63 15.12
CA ALA A 289 23.72 -19.70 15.82
C ALA A 289 23.24 -18.24 15.74
N ALA A 290 22.75 -17.83 14.56
CA ALA A 290 22.18 -16.51 14.30
C ALA A 290 20.90 -16.26 15.11
N ILE A 291 20.02 -17.26 15.21
CA ILE A 291 18.80 -17.17 16.03
C ILE A 291 19.18 -17.03 17.51
N ARG A 292 20.03 -17.94 18.01
CA ARG A 292 20.43 -17.95 19.42
C ARG A 292 21.04 -16.64 19.89
N VAL A 293 21.95 -16.04 19.11
CA VAL A 293 22.59 -14.77 19.51
C VAL A 293 21.59 -13.61 19.57
N LEU A 294 20.51 -13.62 18.79
CA LEU A 294 19.48 -12.58 18.89
C LEU A 294 18.51 -12.85 20.04
N GLU A 295 18.17 -14.11 20.31
CA GLU A 295 17.37 -14.49 21.48
C GLU A 295 18.08 -14.15 22.80
N GLU A 296 19.41 -14.26 22.82
CA GLU A 296 20.27 -13.87 23.95
C GLU A 296 20.61 -12.36 23.97
N SER A 297 20.09 -11.57 23.02
CA SER A 297 20.39 -10.14 22.93
C SER A 297 19.84 -9.39 24.14
N PRO A 298 20.61 -8.45 24.72
CA PRO A 298 20.06 -7.46 25.64
C PRO A 298 18.87 -6.70 25.02
N PRO A 299 17.93 -6.19 25.85
CA PRO A 299 16.79 -5.42 25.36
C PRO A 299 17.22 -4.18 24.58
N TRP A 300 16.58 -3.99 23.43
CA TRP A 300 16.69 -2.82 22.59
C TRP A 300 15.83 -1.67 23.12
N GLU A 301 16.03 -0.48 22.57
CA GLU A 301 15.07 0.61 22.61
C GLU A 301 13.97 0.30 21.60
N ALA A 302 12.72 0.33 22.06
CA ALA A 302 11.56 0.11 21.22
C ALA A 302 11.40 1.25 20.20
N GLY A 303 10.84 0.92 19.03
CA GLY A 303 10.43 1.95 18.09
C GLY A 303 9.30 2.81 18.67
N LEU A 304 9.26 4.08 18.29
CA LEU A 304 8.20 5.00 18.68
C LEU A 304 7.42 5.42 17.44
N LEU A 305 6.09 5.41 17.53
CA LEU A 305 5.19 6.06 16.59
C LEU A 305 4.41 7.11 17.35
N ARG A 306 4.61 8.38 17.01
CA ARG A 306 4.01 9.54 17.67
C ARG A 306 4.14 9.47 19.20
N GLY A 307 5.38 9.20 19.65
CA GLY A 307 5.73 9.08 21.07
C GLY A 307 5.30 7.77 21.76
N LYS A 308 4.42 6.96 21.15
CA LYS A 308 3.99 5.68 21.71
C LYS A 308 4.92 4.55 21.27
N LYS A 309 5.31 3.68 22.21
CA LYS A 309 6.10 2.49 21.91
C LYS A 309 5.30 1.52 21.05
N VAL A 310 5.88 1.09 19.93
CA VAL A 310 5.26 0.16 18.99
C VAL A 310 6.19 -1.02 18.71
N LYS A 311 5.59 -2.15 18.29
CA LYS A 311 6.35 -3.30 17.82
C LYS A 311 6.85 -3.01 16.40
N VAL A 312 8.11 -3.30 16.13
CA VAL A 312 8.71 -3.05 14.82
C VAL A 312 9.43 -4.30 14.32
N SER A 313 9.13 -4.71 13.09
CA SER A 313 9.88 -5.77 12.43
C SER A 313 11.17 -5.20 11.84
N TYR A 314 12.29 -5.88 12.09
CA TYR A 314 13.62 -5.48 11.68
C TYR A 314 14.30 -6.62 10.91
N ASN A 315 14.97 -6.29 9.80
CA ASN A 315 15.75 -7.24 9.02
C ASN A 315 17.24 -6.91 9.15
N LEU A 316 18.06 -7.92 9.45
CA LEU A 316 19.50 -7.78 9.65
C LEU A 316 20.25 -8.84 8.83
N PRO A 317 21.14 -8.43 7.90
CA PRO A 317 22.09 -9.34 7.27
C PRO A 317 23.28 -9.61 8.21
N LEU A 318 23.44 -10.86 8.65
CA LEU A 318 24.55 -11.31 9.50
C LEU A 318 25.55 -12.14 8.68
N THR A 319 26.79 -11.66 8.57
CA THR A 319 27.82 -12.32 7.75
C THR A 319 28.63 -13.32 8.57
N PHE A 320 28.65 -14.58 8.11
CA PHE A 320 29.55 -15.64 8.56
C PHE A 320 30.73 -15.73 7.59
N SER A 321 31.87 -15.21 8.00
CA SER A 321 33.14 -15.27 7.26
C SER A 321 34.25 -15.83 8.15
N PHE A 322 35.29 -16.34 7.50
CA PHE A 322 36.54 -16.69 8.16
C PHE A 322 37.29 -15.37 8.34
N ARG A 323 37.48 -14.95 9.58
CA ARG A 323 38.35 -13.82 9.91
C ARG A 323 39.76 -14.30 10.14
#